data_AF-A0A385SSJ5-F1
#
_entry.id   AF-A0A385SSJ5-F1
#
_cell.length_a   1.000
_cell.length_b   1.000
_cell.length_c   1.000
_cell.angle_alpha   90.00
_cell.angle_beta   90.00
_cell.angle_gamma   90.00
#
_symmetry.space_group_name_H-M   'P 1'
#
loop_
_entity.id
_entity.type
_entity.pdbx_description
1 polymer ?
#
loop_
_entity_poly.entity_id
_entity_poly.type
_entity_poly.pdbx_seq_one_letter_code
_entity_poly.pdbx_strand_id
1 'polypeptide(L)'
;MIIFGTVISFVHIDALKKSHPGIDTGLLKRMFLYHVVLSLCYFGYIMFNPSDSRAYYEKITLDFRGDTWGSFYGTSTTFIEFVGYPFVKYMGFSFEAMMALFSLFGFYGFLYFYIFFKENIKFKHTFAGYDLLTLTFFLPNLHFWSASLGKGSIIFLGLGLFFYSISKIPTRLVALALGSFIIYHVRPHVMLVVLVSSAIGFIFTTKGVSIALRVLFLVGASIAFFFIYKDVLTMVGIDEEQLVSQSFGLSNRAKELSKATSGIDISQYSLPLQVFTFLYRPLFFDAPGLLGIIVSFENVFYVMVSLTLIGSFRGIRFLVMGNFLAKSAFLSFITISIALAQISGNLGLAMRQKSQVMILLMYVILAFRDDESLKVWRREQIRKKFKREAQSLRMQPTTPKPSV
;
A
#
# COMPACT_ATOMS: atom_id res chain seq x y z
N MET A 1 5.19 -2.60 26.75
CA MET A 1 5.44 -2.28 25.32
C MET A 1 4.53 -1.19 24.75
N ILE A 2 3.19 -1.26 24.88
CA ILE A 2 2.29 -0.26 24.24
C ILE A 2 2.59 1.18 24.69
N ILE A 3 2.79 1.43 25.98
CA ILE A 3 3.13 2.76 26.51
C ILE A 3 4.44 3.26 25.89
N PHE A 4 5.47 2.43 25.90
CA PHE A 4 6.77 2.73 25.31
C PHE A 4 6.66 3.03 23.80
N GLY A 5 5.93 2.20 23.05
CA GLY A 5 5.64 2.43 21.64
C GLY A 5 4.90 3.74 21.39
N THR A 6 3.95 4.10 22.26
CA THR A 6 3.20 5.37 22.18
C THR A 6 4.14 6.57 22.31
N VAL A 7 5.00 6.56 23.33
CA VAL A 7 5.97 7.64 23.56
C VAL A 7 6.92 7.77 22.36
N ILE A 8 7.49 6.67 21.89
CA ILE A 8 8.38 6.66 20.72
C ILE A 8 7.67 7.21 19.48
N SER A 9 6.47 6.72 19.19
CA SER A 9 5.72 7.17 18.01
C SER A 9 5.40 8.66 18.09
N PHE A 10 5.04 9.19 19.26
CA PHE A 10 4.70 10.60 19.39
C PHE A 10 5.94 11.48 19.22
N VAL A 11 7.06 11.12 19.83
CA VAL A 11 8.35 11.81 19.63
C VAL A 11 8.76 11.79 18.16
N HIS A 12 8.62 10.64 17.49
CA HIS A 12 8.94 10.50 16.08
C HIS A 12 8.03 11.36 15.19
N ILE A 13 6.70 11.37 15.45
CA ILE A 13 5.74 12.21 14.72
C ILE A 13 6.10 13.69 14.86
N ASP A 14 6.45 14.14 16.06
CA ASP A 14 6.82 15.53 16.31
C ASP A 14 8.15 15.89 15.63
N ALA A 15 9.11 14.96 15.57
CA ALA A 15 10.35 15.13 14.81
C ALA A 15 10.10 15.23 13.30
N LEU A 16 9.17 14.44 12.75
CA LEU A 16 8.83 14.47 11.32
C LEU A 16 8.20 15.78 10.87
N LYS A 17 7.54 16.52 11.77
CA LYS A 17 6.96 17.83 11.44
C LYS A 17 8.04 18.83 11.00
N LYS A 18 9.26 18.68 11.52
CA LYS A 18 10.42 19.51 11.14
C LYS A 18 10.85 19.26 9.69
N SER A 19 10.83 17.99 9.25
CA SER A 19 11.24 17.60 7.89
C SER A 19 10.10 17.65 6.87
N HIS A 20 8.84 17.59 7.32
CA HIS A 20 7.64 17.56 6.48
C HIS A 20 6.58 18.56 6.99
N PRO A 21 6.69 19.86 6.65
CA PRO A 21 5.82 20.90 7.21
C PRO A 21 4.32 20.71 6.92
N GLY A 22 3.97 19.95 5.87
CA GLY A 22 2.60 19.71 5.45
C GLY A 22 1.84 18.64 6.24
N ILE A 23 2.47 17.95 7.20
CA ILE A 23 1.82 16.87 7.96
C ILE A 23 0.95 17.41 9.11
N ASP A 24 -0.21 16.78 9.32
CA ASP A 24 -1.03 17.02 10.51
C ASP A 24 -0.63 16.05 11.62
N THR A 25 0.14 16.55 12.59
CA THR A 25 0.58 15.77 13.75
C THR A 25 -0.57 15.31 14.64
N GLY A 26 -1.65 16.10 14.73
CA GLY A 26 -2.83 15.73 15.51
C GLY A 26 -3.56 14.55 14.89
N LEU A 27 -3.71 14.56 13.57
CA LEU A 27 -4.28 13.44 12.82
C LEU A 27 -3.43 12.17 12.97
N LEU A 28 -2.11 12.28 12.84
CA LEU A 28 -1.18 11.14 12.99
C LEU A 28 -1.24 10.53 14.41
N LYS A 29 -1.30 11.36 15.45
CA LYS A 29 -1.45 10.87 16.84
C LYS A 29 -2.80 10.18 17.06
N ARG A 30 -3.89 10.71 16.51
CA ARG A 30 -5.21 10.04 16.52
C ARG A 30 -5.20 8.72 15.76
N MET A 31 -4.55 8.68 14.60
CA MET A 31 -4.39 7.48 13.78
C MET A 31 -3.58 6.40 14.53
N PHE A 32 -2.54 6.81 15.27
CA PHE A 32 -1.78 5.89 16.13
C PHE A 32 -2.66 5.27 17.21
N LEU A 33 -3.39 6.10 17.97
CA LEU A 33 -4.28 5.62 19.03
C LEU A 33 -5.37 4.69 18.46
N TYR A 34 -5.94 5.04 17.32
CA TYR A 34 -6.89 4.19 16.61
C TYR A 34 -6.28 2.85 16.19
N HIS A 35 -5.05 2.86 15.68
CA HIS A 35 -4.33 1.62 15.35
C HIS A 35 -4.07 0.75 16.58
N VAL A 36 -3.70 1.35 17.72
CA VAL A 36 -3.53 0.62 18.99
C VAL A 36 -4.85 -0.01 19.44
N VAL A 37 -5.96 0.71 19.38
CA VAL A 37 -7.28 0.15 19.72
C VAL A 37 -7.61 -1.05 18.83
N LEU A 38 -7.38 -0.94 17.52
CA LEU A 38 -7.63 -2.05 16.59
C LEU A 38 -6.63 -3.20 16.75
N SER A 39 -5.41 -2.93 17.20
CA SER A 39 -4.45 -3.96 17.62
C SER A 39 -4.96 -4.75 18.82
N LEU A 40 -5.53 -4.08 19.82
CA LEU A 40 -6.14 -4.73 20.97
C LEU A 40 -7.38 -5.56 20.56
N CYS A 41 -8.22 -5.03 19.66
CA CYS A 41 -9.33 -5.79 19.09
C CYS A 41 -8.84 -7.04 18.33
N TYR A 42 -7.77 -6.91 17.54
CA TYR A 42 -7.16 -8.05 16.85
C TYR A 42 -6.61 -9.07 17.85
N PHE A 43 -5.92 -8.61 18.90
CA PHE A 43 -5.40 -9.46 19.96
C PHE A 43 -6.53 -10.26 20.64
N GLY A 44 -7.64 -9.60 20.99
CA GLY A 44 -8.82 -10.28 21.52
C GLY A 44 -9.42 -11.29 20.54
N TYR A 45 -9.49 -10.97 19.24
CA TYR A 45 -9.99 -11.86 18.20
C TYR A 45 -9.17 -13.16 18.10
N ILE A 46 -7.83 -13.08 18.12
CA ILE A 46 -6.96 -14.26 18.02
C ILE A 46 -6.92 -15.11 19.30
N MET A 47 -7.55 -14.66 20.40
CA MET A 47 -7.73 -15.52 21.57
C MET A 47 -8.72 -16.64 21.31
N PHE A 48 -9.67 -16.43 20.41
CA PHE A 48 -10.75 -17.36 20.10
C PHE A 48 -10.68 -17.92 18.67
N ASN A 49 -9.75 -17.43 17.85
CA ASN A 49 -9.62 -17.81 16.45
C ASN A 49 -8.17 -18.21 16.12
N PRO A 50 -7.93 -19.18 15.22
CA PRO A 50 -6.59 -19.54 14.79
C PRO A 50 -5.83 -18.35 14.19
N SER A 51 -4.55 -18.22 14.55
CA SER A 51 -3.68 -17.16 14.04
C SER A 51 -2.25 -17.64 13.83
N ASP A 52 -1.66 -17.23 12.71
CA ASP A 52 -0.24 -17.46 12.39
C ASP A 52 0.71 -16.84 13.44
N SER A 53 0.25 -15.81 14.16
CA SER A 53 1.06 -15.07 15.14
C SER A 53 1.59 -15.95 16.26
N ARG A 54 0.76 -16.83 16.83
CA ARG A 54 1.18 -17.74 17.90
C ARG A 54 2.24 -18.72 17.40
N ALA A 55 2.02 -19.27 16.21
CA ALA A 55 2.96 -20.20 15.59
C ALA A 55 4.34 -19.56 15.33
N TYR A 56 4.40 -18.27 14.92
CA TYR A 56 5.68 -17.58 14.77
C TYR A 56 6.41 -17.45 16.12
N TYR A 57 5.70 -17.03 17.16
CA TYR A 57 6.28 -16.86 18.49
C TYR A 57 6.78 -18.18 19.09
N GLU A 58 5.98 -19.24 18.99
CA GLU A 58 6.33 -20.58 19.49
C GLU A 58 7.54 -21.15 18.75
N LYS A 59 7.60 -21.03 17.42
CA LYS A 59 8.76 -21.52 16.65
C LYS A 59 10.06 -20.85 17.03
N ILE A 60 10.03 -19.55 17.30
CA ILE A 60 11.20 -18.82 17.79
C ILE A 60 11.56 -19.32 19.19
N THR A 61 10.58 -19.42 20.09
CA THR A 61 10.79 -19.82 21.48
C THR A 61 11.39 -21.22 21.60
N LEU A 62 10.91 -22.16 20.77
CA LEU A 62 11.30 -23.57 20.76
C LEU A 62 12.51 -23.87 19.85
N ASP A 63 13.20 -22.84 19.33
CA ASP A 63 14.35 -23.01 18.43
C ASP A 63 14.05 -23.94 17.23
N PHE A 64 12.82 -23.86 16.70
CA PHE A 64 12.30 -24.81 15.69
C PHE A 64 13.16 -24.89 14.42
N ARG A 65 13.93 -23.84 14.11
CA ARG A 65 14.83 -23.79 12.94
C ARG A 65 16.31 -23.99 13.29
N GLY A 66 16.64 -24.12 14.57
CA GLY A 66 18.00 -24.20 15.11
C GLY A 66 18.33 -23.02 16.00
N ASP A 67 19.47 -23.11 16.69
CA ASP A 67 19.70 -22.34 17.93
C ASP A 67 20.27 -20.93 17.72
N THR A 68 20.51 -20.52 16.46
CA THR A 68 21.15 -19.24 16.14
C THR A 68 20.19 -18.31 15.41
N TRP A 69 20.38 -16.99 15.52
CA TRP A 69 19.55 -16.03 14.78
C TRP A 69 19.57 -16.27 13.26
N GLY A 70 20.73 -16.63 12.72
CA GLY A 70 20.91 -16.92 11.28
C GLY A 70 20.11 -18.13 10.79
N SER A 71 19.79 -19.11 11.65
CA SER A 71 19.00 -20.29 11.25
C SER A 71 17.57 -19.94 10.85
N PHE A 72 17.06 -18.81 11.35
CA PHE A 72 15.73 -18.31 11.04
C PHE A 72 15.70 -17.48 9.76
N TYR A 73 16.84 -17.12 9.17
CA TYR A 73 16.89 -16.30 7.98
C TYR A 73 16.31 -17.02 6.76
N GLY A 74 15.54 -16.27 5.97
CA GLY A 74 14.97 -16.72 4.72
C GLY A 74 13.86 -15.78 4.29
N THR A 75 13.02 -16.23 3.36
CA THR A 75 11.89 -15.45 2.82
C THR A 75 10.53 -15.95 3.33
N SER A 76 9.49 -15.13 3.21
CA SER A 76 8.11 -15.46 3.57
C SER A 76 7.91 -15.61 5.09
N THR A 77 7.70 -16.83 5.61
CA THR A 77 7.44 -17.05 7.05
C THR A 77 8.71 -16.98 7.89
N THR A 78 9.82 -17.52 7.37
CA THR A 78 11.14 -17.51 8.03
C THR A 78 11.57 -16.08 8.33
N PHE A 79 11.38 -15.15 7.39
CA PHE A 79 11.75 -13.75 7.62
C PHE A 79 11.01 -13.11 8.81
N ILE A 80 9.75 -13.45 9.03
CA ILE A 80 8.99 -12.93 10.18
C ILE A 80 9.56 -13.48 11.48
N GLU A 81 9.92 -14.76 11.47
CA GLU A 81 10.54 -15.43 12.60
C GLU A 81 11.95 -14.87 12.86
N PHE A 82 12.73 -14.60 11.80
CA PHE A 82 14.04 -13.92 11.85
C PHE A 82 13.94 -12.51 12.43
N VAL A 83 12.99 -11.70 11.98
CA VAL A 83 12.77 -10.35 12.54
C VAL A 83 12.35 -10.42 14.00
N GLY A 84 11.55 -11.43 14.37
CA GLY A 84 11.11 -11.61 15.75
C GLY A 84 12.17 -12.15 16.70
N TYR A 85 13.12 -12.94 16.20
CA TYR A 85 14.09 -13.69 17.01
C TYR A 85 14.86 -12.84 18.03
N PRO A 86 15.47 -11.68 17.68
CA PRO A 86 16.22 -10.88 18.63
C PRO A 86 15.37 -10.39 19.81
N PHE A 87 14.12 -10.04 19.55
CA PHE A 87 13.21 -9.53 20.56
C PHE A 87 12.76 -10.63 21.53
N VAL A 88 12.49 -11.83 21.00
CA VAL A 88 12.08 -12.97 21.83
C VAL A 88 13.28 -13.53 22.61
N LYS A 89 14.39 -13.83 21.93
CA LYS A 89 15.53 -14.56 22.51
C LYS A 89 16.51 -13.67 23.28
N TYR A 90 16.81 -12.48 22.77
CA TYR A 90 17.79 -11.59 23.44
C TYR A 90 17.13 -10.62 24.41
N MET A 91 15.94 -10.11 24.07
CA MET A 91 15.23 -9.13 24.91
C MET A 91 14.14 -9.76 25.80
N GLY A 92 13.84 -11.05 25.64
CA GLY A 92 12.87 -11.78 26.47
C GLY A 92 11.43 -11.29 26.30
N PHE A 93 11.05 -10.77 25.13
CA PHE A 93 9.72 -10.23 24.91
C PHE A 93 8.67 -11.34 24.96
N SER A 94 7.61 -11.13 25.74
CA SER A 94 6.42 -11.99 25.75
C SER A 94 5.66 -11.93 24.41
N PHE A 95 4.69 -12.84 24.22
CA PHE A 95 3.85 -12.85 23.04
C PHE A 95 3.09 -11.52 22.86
N GLU A 96 2.57 -10.94 23.93
CA GLU A 96 1.88 -9.64 23.93
C GLU A 96 2.83 -8.50 23.57
N ALA A 97 4.06 -8.54 24.09
CA ALA A 97 5.10 -7.57 23.74
C ALA A 97 5.44 -7.64 22.25
N MET A 98 5.52 -8.85 21.68
CA MET A 98 5.75 -9.06 20.25
C MET A 98 4.57 -8.58 19.39
N MET A 99 3.34 -8.81 19.81
CA MET A 99 2.14 -8.29 19.15
C MET A 99 2.15 -6.75 19.10
N ALA A 100 2.46 -6.10 20.23
CA ALA A 100 2.56 -4.65 20.30
C ALA A 100 3.71 -4.09 19.43
N LEU A 101 4.87 -4.76 19.41
CA LEU A 101 6.01 -4.37 18.57
C LEU A 101 5.68 -4.46 17.07
N PHE A 102 5.06 -5.56 16.64
CA PHE A 102 4.70 -5.70 15.23
C PHE A 102 3.56 -4.77 14.82
N SER A 103 2.62 -4.45 15.72
CA SER A 103 1.67 -3.37 15.48
C SER A 103 2.37 -2.02 15.29
N LEU A 104 3.44 -1.74 16.03
CA LEU A 104 4.24 -0.52 15.82
C LEU A 104 4.87 -0.49 14.43
N PHE A 105 5.40 -1.61 13.92
CA PHE A 105 5.87 -1.69 12.54
C PHE A 105 4.75 -1.43 11.52
N GLY A 106 3.57 -2.00 11.74
CA GLY A 106 2.38 -1.71 10.93
C GLY A 106 2.01 -0.22 10.92
N PHE A 107 2.04 0.43 12.08
CA PHE A 107 1.80 1.87 12.19
C PHE A 107 2.82 2.71 11.39
N TYR A 108 4.10 2.34 11.41
CA TYR A 108 5.09 3.04 10.60
C TYR A 108 4.79 2.94 9.09
N GLY A 109 4.18 1.85 8.64
CA GLY A 109 3.63 1.77 7.27
C GLY A 109 2.60 2.86 7.00
N PHE A 110 1.64 3.07 7.90
CA PHE A 110 0.67 4.17 7.78
C PHE A 110 1.33 5.54 7.78
N LEU A 111 2.34 5.75 8.63
CA LEU A 111 3.07 7.01 8.71
C LEU A 111 3.73 7.36 7.37
N TYR A 112 4.45 6.42 6.77
CA TYR A 112 5.12 6.65 5.48
C TYR A 112 4.13 6.80 4.32
N PHE A 113 3.04 6.02 4.30
CA PHE A 113 1.96 6.24 3.34
C PHE A 113 1.29 7.61 3.52
N TYR A 114 1.06 8.06 4.75
CA TYR A 114 0.46 9.36 5.01
C TYR A 114 1.36 10.49 4.48
N ILE A 115 2.66 10.44 4.75
CA ILE A 115 3.62 11.41 4.21
C ILE A 115 3.62 11.35 2.68
N PHE A 116 3.66 10.15 2.10
CA PHE A 116 3.57 9.95 0.65
C PHE A 116 2.33 10.62 0.05
N PHE A 117 1.14 10.46 0.65
CA PHE A 117 -0.07 11.12 0.18
C PHE A 117 0.03 12.64 0.36
N LYS A 118 0.45 13.12 1.53
CA LYS A 118 0.53 14.56 1.83
C LYS A 118 1.53 15.32 0.96
N GLU A 119 2.61 14.68 0.54
CA GLU A 119 3.57 15.31 -0.37
C GLU A 119 3.10 15.37 -1.83
N ASN A 120 2.20 14.47 -2.21
CA ASN A 120 1.80 14.30 -3.61
C ASN A 120 0.34 14.70 -3.92
N ILE A 121 -0.47 15.00 -2.89
CA ILE A 121 -1.84 15.49 -3.00
C ILE A 121 -1.89 16.92 -2.44
N LYS A 122 -2.24 17.89 -3.29
CA LYS A 122 -2.17 19.32 -2.95
C LYS A 122 -3.49 19.87 -2.40
N PHE A 123 -4.60 19.41 -2.96
CA PHE A 123 -5.92 19.89 -2.61
C PHE A 123 -6.60 18.97 -1.61
N LYS A 124 -7.48 19.54 -0.79
CA LYS A 124 -8.36 18.77 0.09
C LYS A 124 -9.52 18.23 -0.74
N HIS A 125 -9.72 16.92 -0.71
CA HIS A 125 -10.78 16.24 -1.46
C HIS A 125 -11.79 15.65 -0.49
N THR A 126 -13.07 15.89 -0.73
CA THR A 126 -14.15 15.39 0.13
C THR A 126 -14.97 14.30 -0.55
N PHE A 127 -15.46 13.35 0.24
CA PHE A 127 -16.44 12.35 -0.16
C PHE A 127 -17.59 12.37 0.85
N ALA A 128 -18.82 12.61 0.37
CA ALA A 128 -20.01 12.80 1.22
C ALA A 128 -19.81 13.85 2.36
N GLY A 129 -19.07 14.93 2.09
CA GLY A 129 -18.78 15.99 3.06
C GLY A 129 -17.58 15.73 3.98
N TYR A 130 -17.05 14.51 4.02
CA TYR A 130 -15.90 14.13 4.85
C TYR A 130 -14.59 14.17 4.05
N ASP A 131 -13.47 14.42 4.72
CA ASP A 131 -12.14 14.43 4.09
C ASP A 131 -11.72 13.02 3.65
N LEU A 132 -11.54 12.83 2.34
CA LEU A 132 -11.28 11.52 1.74
C LEU A 132 -9.92 10.94 2.17
N LEU A 133 -8.93 11.80 2.40
CA LEU A 133 -7.64 11.38 2.94
C LEU A 133 -7.82 10.80 4.34
N THR A 134 -8.49 11.54 5.24
CA THR A 134 -8.80 11.05 6.58
C THR A 134 -9.61 9.76 6.56
N LEU A 135 -10.66 9.67 5.73
CA LEU A 135 -11.44 8.43 5.59
C LEU A 135 -10.56 7.24 5.20
N THR A 136 -9.69 7.41 4.21
CA THR A 136 -8.76 6.36 3.73
C THR A 136 -7.90 5.80 4.87
N PHE A 137 -7.37 6.67 5.71
CA PHE A 137 -6.45 6.31 6.80
C PHE A 137 -7.15 5.87 8.08
N PHE A 138 -8.48 5.84 8.14
CA PHE A 138 -9.25 5.39 9.31
C PHE A 138 -10.15 4.18 9.01
N LEU A 139 -9.99 3.54 7.84
CA LEU A 139 -10.68 2.29 7.51
C LEU A 139 -10.20 1.15 8.43
N PRO A 140 -11.07 0.55 9.25
CA PRO A 140 -10.66 -0.38 10.31
C PRO A 140 -9.94 -1.65 9.81
N ASN A 141 -10.33 -2.20 8.65
CA ASN A 141 -9.77 -3.45 8.12
C ASN A 141 -8.26 -3.35 7.91
N LEU A 142 -7.78 -2.23 7.37
CA LEU A 142 -6.35 -2.03 7.12
C LEU A 142 -5.56 -2.02 8.44
N HIS A 143 -6.07 -1.34 9.47
CA HIS A 143 -5.43 -1.33 10.79
C HIS A 143 -5.48 -2.71 11.44
N PHE A 144 -6.62 -3.39 11.39
CA PHE A 144 -6.81 -4.71 11.99
C PHE A 144 -5.81 -5.74 11.44
N TRP A 145 -5.62 -5.80 10.10
CA TRP A 145 -4.72 -6.79 9.48
C TRP A 145 -3.24 -6.39 9.45
N SER A 146 -2.91 -5.14 9.79
CA SER A 146 -1.53 -4.67 9.95
C SER A 146 -1.06 -4.59 11.40
N ALA A 147 -1.88 -5.03 12.35
CA ALA A 147 -1.62 -4.88 13.79
C ALA A 147 -1.11 -6.16 14.51
N SER A 148 -0.60 -7.14 13.76
CA SER A 148 -0.25 -8.47 14.30
C SER A 148 1.19 -8.87 14.06
N LEU A 149 1.70 -9.77 14.92
CA LEU A 149 2.93 -10.53 14.67
C LEU A 149 2.72 -11.40 13.44
N GLY A 150 3.14 -10.91 12.28
CA GLY A 150 2.89 -11.59 11.02
C GLY A 150 3.34 -10.80 9.81
N LYS A 151 3.14 -11.39 8.64
CA LYS A 151 3.55 -10.79 7.38
C LYS A 151 2.91 -9.44 7.12
N GLY A 152 1.69 -9.21 7.64
CA GLY A 152 0.88 -8.06 7.29
C GLY A 152 1.39 -6.71 7.79
N SER A 153 1.94 -6.67 9.00
CA SER A 153 2.57 -5.47 9.56
C SER A 153 3.86 -5.12 8.81
N ILE A 154 4.75 -6.10 8.63
CA ILE A 154 6.06 -5.91 8.01
C ILE A 154 5.96 -5.57 6.52
N ILE A 155 5.09 -6.26 5.76
CA ILE A 155 4.91 -5.93 4.33
C ILE A 155 4.34 -4.52 4.14
N PHE A 156 3.41 -4.10 5.02
CA PHE A 156 2.80 -2.79 4.93
C PHE A 156 3.80 -1.66 5.23
N LEU A 157 4.69 -1.88 6.21
CA LEU A 157 5.86 -1.03 6.43
C LEU A 157 6.76 -0.95 5.18
N GLY A 158 7.12 -2.09 4.60
CA GLY A 158 7.95 -2.16 3.40
C GLY A 158 7.35 -1.40 2.21
N LEU A 159 6.06 -1.61 1.94
CA LEU A 159 5.32 -0.90 0.89
C LEU A 159 5.25 0.62 1.17
N GLY A 160 4.97 1.01 2.42
CA GLY A 160 4.94 2.41 2.83
C GLY A 160 6.29 3.10 2.59
N LEU A 161 7.38 2.48 3.04
CA LEU A 161 8.75 2.95 2.81
C LEU A 161 9.09 3.04 1.31
N PHE A 162 8.71 2.05 0.52
CA PHE A 162 8.95 2.03 -0.91
C PHE A 162 8.26 3.21 -1.61
N PHE A 163 6.95 3.36 -1.43
CA PHE A 163 6.17 4.43 -2.07
C PHE A 163 6.57 5.83 -1.58
N TYR A 164 6.86 5.97 -0.28
CA TYR A 164 7.47 7.18 0.28
C TYR A 164 8.79 7.52 -0.42
N SER A 165 9.64 6.52 -0.68
CA SER A 165 10.97 6.75 -1.21
C SER A 165 10.98 7.05 -2.71
N ILE A 166 10.16 6.37 -3.51
CA ILE A 166 10.09 6.62 -4.95
C ILE A 166 9.60 8.04 -5.29
N SER A 167 8.87 8.70 -4.38
CA SER A 167 8.46 10.10 -4.58
C SER A 167 9.63 11.08 -4.55
N LYS A 168 10.74 10.74 -3.87
CA LYS A 168 11.98 11.55 -3.81
C LYS A 168 13.22 10.66 -3.70
N ILE A 169 13.49 9.87 -4.76
CA ILE A 169 14.53 8.83 -4.78
C ILE A 169 15.91 9.32 -4.28
N PRO A 170 16.50 10.42 -4.79
CA PRO A 170 17.89 10.77 -4.45
C PRO A 170 18.09 11.02 -2.95
N THR A 171 17.08 11.60 -2.29
CA THR A 171 17.13 11.91 -0.86
C THR A 171 16.72 10.73 0.04
N ARG A 172 16.16 9.67 -0.54
CA ARG A 172 15.52 8.57 0.19
C ARG A 172 16.04 7.19 -0.23
N LEU A 173 17.25 7.11 -0.77
CA LEU A 173 17.84 5.83 -1.23
C LEU A 173 17.90 4.78 -0.13
N VAL A 174 18.23 5.16 1.11
CA VAL A 174 18.28 4.23 2.25
C VAL A 174 16.89 3.67 2.56
N ALA A 175 15.87 4.53 2.57
CA ALA A 175 14.49 4.10 2.78
C ALA A 175 13.96 3.25 1.59
N LEU A 176 14.40 3.54 0.37
CA LEU A 176 14.07 2.74 -0.82
C LEU A 176 14.68 1.35 -0.73
N ALA A 177 15.96 1.26 -0.37
CA ALA A 177 16.67 -0.01 -0.21
C ALA A 177 16.07 -0.84 0.92
N LEU A 178 15.81 -0.21 2.09
CA LEU A 178 15.17 -0.87 3.22
C LEU A 178 13.74 -1.34 2.89
N GLY A 179 12.93 -0.49 2.27
CA GLY A 179 11.57 -0.86 1.85
C GLY A 179 11.58 -2.02 0.85
N SER A 180 12.45 -1.95 -0.16
CA SER A 180 12.62 -3.02 -1.16
C SER A 180 13.10 -4.33 -0.53
N PHE A 181 14.07 -4.28 0.38
CA PHE A 181 14.57 -5.42 1.13
C PHE A 181 13.46 -6.08 1.93
N ILE A 182 12.66 -5.29 2.65
CA ILE A 182 11.53 -5.80 3.44
C ILE A 182 10.49 -6.46 2.54
N ILE A 183 10.09 -5.81 1.44
CA ILE A 183 9.07 -6.37 0.53
C ILE A 183 9.58 -7.69 -0.05
N TYR A 184 10.83 -7.75 -0.53
CA TYR A 184 11.41 -8.97 -1.07
C TYR A 184 11.38 -10.10 -0.04
N HIS A 185 11.90 -9.87 1.17
CA HIS A 185 11.97 -10.95 2.15
C HIS A 185 10.61 -11.39 2.67
N VAL A 186 9.60 -10.52 2.77
CA VAL A 186 8.26 -10.93 3.20
C VAL A 186 7.46 -11.56 2.05
N ARG A 187 7.55 -11.00 0.85
CA ARG A 187 6.82 -11.40 -0.37
C ARG A 187 7.63 -11.10 -1.64
N PRO A 188 8.51 -12.01 -2.10
CA PRO A 188 9.34 -11.79 -3.29
C PRO A 188 8.52 -11.46 -4.56
N HIS A 189 7.40 -12.15 -4.75
CA HIS A 189 6.48 -11.91 -5.87
C HIS A 189 5.89 -10.48 -5.85
N VAL A 190 5.55 -9.95 -4.67
CA VAL A 190 5.06 -8.56 -4.56
C VAL A 190 6.19 -7.59 -4.89
N MET A 191 7.43 -7.86 -4.45
CA MET A 191 8.57 -7.02 -4.79
C MET A 191 8.78 -6.93 -6.30
N LEU A 192 8.77 -8.08 -6.99
CA LEU A 192 8.93 -8.14 -8.44
C LEU A 192 7.85 -7.30 -9.15
N VAL A 193 6.59 -7.47 -8.73
CA VAL A 193 5.46 -6.73 -9.31
C VAL A 193 5.60 -5.22 -9.08
N VAL A 194 5.90 -4.80 -7.86
CA VAL A 194 6.06 -3.37 -7.52
C VAL A 194 7.23 -2.76 -8.28
N LEU A 195 8.32 -3.50 -8.43
CA LEU A 195 9.51 -3.07 -9.16
C LEU A 195 9.23 -2.87 -10.64
N VAL A 196 8.63 -3.86 -11.30
CA VAL A 196 8.24 -3.79 -12.72
C VAL A 196 7.20 -2.69 -12.94
N SER A 197 6.20 -2.60 -12.07
CA SER A 197 5.18 -1.53 -12.12
C SER A 197 5.79 -0.14 -11.99
N SER A 198 6.79 0.00 -11.12
CA SER A 198 7.51 1.25 -10.95
C SER A 198 8.37 1.58 -12.17
N ALA A 199 9.09 0.60 -12.72
CA ALA A 199 9.89 0.75 -13.93
C ALA A 199 9.04 1.18 -15.14
N ILE A 200 7.90 0.52 -15.37
CA ILE A 200 6.93 0.92 -16.40
C ILE A 200 6.44 2.34 -16.14
N GLY A 201 6.08 2.67 -14.89
CA GLY A 201 5.70 4.03 -14.51
C GLY A 201 6.76 5.09 -14.86
N PHE A 202 8.05 4.78 -14.66
CA PHE A 202 9.18 5.63 -15.04
C PHE A 202 9.37 5.77 -16.55
N ILE A 203 9.22 4.69 -17.31
CA ILE A 203 9.37 4.69 -18.78
C ILE A 203 8.27 5.56 -19.42
N PHE A 204 7.02 5.32 -19.03
CA PHE A 204 5.86 5.95 -19.64
C PHE A 204 5.47 7.30 -19.01
N THR A 205 6.26 7.84 -18.08
CA THR A 205 6.03 9.22 -17.60
C THR A 205 6.68 10.21 -18.55
N THR A 206 5.91 11.21 -18.98
CA THR A 206 6.40 12.31 -19.82
C THR A 206 6.74 13.56 -19.01
N LYS A 207 6.48 13.56 -17.69
CA LYS A 207 6.58 14.75 -16.84
C LYS A 207 7.23 14.44 -15.49
N GLY A 208 8.05 15.37 -15.00
CA GLY A 208 8.41 15.50 -13.58
C GLY A 208 9.62 14.72 -13.08
N VAL A 209 10.37 14.01 -13.94
CA VAL A 209 11.56 13.23 -13.53
C VAL A 209 12.70 13.45 -14.52
N SER A 210 13.91 13.71 -14.00
CA SER A 210 15.12 13.83 -14.83
C SER A 210 15.48 12.50 -15.51
N ILE A 211 16.05 12.58 -16.72
CA ILE A 211 16.46 11.40 -17.48
C ILE A 211 17.50 10.57 -16.69
N ALA A 212 18.45 11.23 -16.03
CA ALA A 212 19.46 10.55 -15.21
C ALA A 212 18.84 9.71 -14.09
N LEU A 213 17.85 10.25 -13.37
CA LEU A 213 17.17 9.51 -12.30
C LEU A 213 16.36 8.33 -12.85
N ARG A 214 15.75 8.51 -14.02
CA ARG A 214 15.03 7.45 -14.73
C ARG A 214 15.97 6.29 -15.10
N VAL A 215 17.11 6.61 -15.70
CA VAL A 215 18.11 5.60 -16.09
C VAL A 215 18.67 4.89 -14.85
N LEU A 216 19.05 5.64 -13.81
CA LEU A 216 19.56 5.07 -12.56
C LEU A 216 18.55 4.09 -11.93
N PHE A 217 17.27 4.49 -11.84
CA PHE A 217 16.22 3.62 -11.31
C PHE A 217 16.03 2.37 -12.18
N LEU A 218 15.99 2.52 -13.51
CA LEU A 218 15.80 1.39 -14.42
C LEU A 218 16.98 0.41 -14.37
N VAL A 219 18.21 0.89 -14.29
CA VAL A 219 19.39 0.01 -14.11
C VAL A 219 19.30 -0.73 -12.78
N GLY A 220 19.02 -0.03 -11.68
CA GLY A 220 18.84 -0.67 -10.37
C GLY A 220 17.70 -1.68 -10.36
N ALA A 221 16.59 -1.36 -11.02
CA ALA A 221 15.44 -2.26 -11.15
C ALA A 221 15.75 -3.49 -12.00
N SER A 222 16.50 -3.35 -13.09
CA SER A 222 16.93 -4.48 -13.91
C SER A 222 17.87 -5.42 -13.16
N ILE A 223 18.82 -4.87 -12.37
CA ILE A 223 19.71 -5.67 -11.52
C ILE A 223 18.90 -6.42 -10.46
N ALA A 224 18.01 -5.72 -9.75
CA ALA A 224 17.15 -6.35 -8.74
C ALA A 224 16.22 -7.40 -9.37
N PHE A 225 15.67 -7.15 -10.55
CA PHE A 225 14.88 -8.13 -11.30
C PHE A 225 15.68 -9.40 -11.56
N PHE A 226 16.93 -9.28 -12.04
CA PHE A 226 17.80 -10.41 -12.35
C PHE A 226 18.04 -11.33 -11.14
N PHE A 227 18.15 -10.79 -9.93
CA PHE A 227 18.30 -11.61 -8.72
C PHE A 227 16.98 -12.21 -8.23
N ILE A 228 15.86 -11.47 -8.34
CA ILE A 228 14.60 -11.86 -7.71
C ILE A 228 13.78 -12.82 -8.59
N TYR A 229 13.88 -12.74 -9.92
CA TYR A 229 12.96 -13.47 -10.80
C TYR A 229 13.06 -15.00 -10.61
N LYS A 230 14.27 -15.53 -10.41
CA LYS A 230 14.49 -16.97 -10.18
C LYS A 230 13.80 -17.45 -8.91
N ASP A 231 14.00 -16.75 -7.80
CA ASP A 231 13.35 -17.07 -6.53
C ASP A 231 11.82 -17.08 -6.66
N VAL A 232 11.27 -16.14 -7.44
CA VAL A 232 9.84 -16.06 -7.70
C VAL A 232 9.37 -17.24 -8.54
N LEU A 233 10.08 -17.63 -9.61
CA LEU A 233 9.72 -18.79 -10.43
C LEU A 233 9.74 -20.09 -9.63
N THR A 234 10.78 -20.30 -8.81
CA THR A 234 10.88 -21.46 -7.91
C THR A 234 9.75 -21.48 -6.89
N MET A 235 9.37 -20.32 -6.32
CA MET A 235 8.26 -20.24 -5.36
C MET A 235 6.89 -20.50 -6.00
N VAL A 236 6.70 -20.10 -7.26
CA VAL A 236 5.45 -20.35 -7.99
C VAL A 236 5.41 -21.81 -8.51
N GLY A 237 6.55 -22.51 -8.51
CA GLY A 237 6.68 -23.89 -8.98
C GLY A 237 6.71 -23.97 -10.50
N ILE A 238 7.28 -22.97 -11.16
CA ILE A 238 7.46 -22.91 -12.61
C ILE A 238 8.90 -23.32 -12.92
N ASP A 239 9.09 -24.48 -13.54
CA ASP A 239 10.38 -24.88 -14.11
C ASP A 239 10.66 -24.02 -15.36
N GLU A 240 11.92 -23.58 -15.54
CA GLU A 240 12.31 -22.67 -16.64
C GLU A 240 11.93 -23.24 -18.03
N GLU A 241 11.90 -24.57 -18.19
CA GLU A 241 11.49 -25.26 -19.43
C GLU A 241 9.96 -25.21 -19.70
N GLN A 242 9.12 -25.05 -18.67
CA GLN A 242 7.67 -24.90 -18.81
C GLN A 242 7.24 -23.48 -19.21
N LEU A 243 8.11 -22.47 -19.09
CA LEU A 243 7.80 -21.11 -19.55
C LEU A 243 7.70 -20.99 -21.08
N VAL A 244 8.39 -21.86 -21.81
CA VAL A 244 8.40 -21.87 -23.29
C VAL A 244 7.27 -22.72 -23.86
N SER A 245 6.71 -23.64 -23.08
CA SER A 245 5.60 -24.52 -23.47
C SER A 245 4.34 -24.17 -22.67
N GLN A 246 3.40 -23.47 -23.29
CA GLN A 246 2.16 -23.02 -22.66
C GLN A 246 1.46 -24.12 -21.83
N SER A 247 1.35 -23.94 -20.51
CA SER A 247 0.07 -23.80 -19.78
C SER A 247 0.25 -23.97 -18.27
N PHE A 248 -0.40 -23.09 -17.53
CA PHE A 248 -0.41 -23.00 -16.07
C PHE A 248 -0.90 -24.30 -15.40
N GLY A 249 0.01 -24.95 -14.67
CA GLY A 249 -0.26 -26.15 -13.87
C GLY A 249 -1.00 -25.85 -12.56
N LEU A 250 -2.17 -26.45 -12.42
CA LEU A 250 -3.18 -26.34 -11.36
C LEU A 250 -2.79 -26.93 -9.98
N SER A 251 -1.52 -27.26 -9.71
CA SER A 251 -1.15 -28.10 -8.55
C SER A 251 -1.14 -27.35 -7.20
N ASN A 252 -0.80 -26.06 -7.17
CA ASN A 252 -0.77 -25.27 -5.94
C ASN A 252 -2.16 -24.84 -5.43
N ARG A 253 -3.23 -25.05 -6.22
CA ARG A 253 -4.62 -24.73 -5.85
C ARG A 253 -5.19 -25.68 -4.79
N ALA A 254 -4.87 -26.96 -4.86
CA ALA A 254 -5.53 -27.99 -4.04
C ALA A 254 -5.21 -27.90 -2.52
N LYS A 255 -4.05 -27.34 -2.15
CA LYS A 255 -3.55 -27.37 -0.77
C LYS A 255 -4.16 -26.29 0.15
N GLU A 256 -4.54 -25.15 -0.42
CA GLU A 256 -5.26 -24.07 0.28
C GLU A 256 -6.79 -24.28 0.24
N LEU A 257 -7.29 -25.06 -0.73
CA LEU A 257 -8.71 -25.38 -0.92
C LEU A 257 -9.28 -26.33 0.14
N SER A 258 -8.48 -27.23 0.72
CA SER A 258 -8.97 -28.25 1.67
C SER A 258 -9.25 -27.75 3.09
N LYS A 259 -9.02 -26.46 3.37
CA LYS A 259 -9.17 -25.86 4.71
C LYS A 259 -10.34 -24.88 4.87
N ALA A 260 -11.14 -24.62 3.83
CA ALA A 260 -12.15 -23.57 3.86
C ALA A 260 -13.57 -24.12 4.12
N THR A 261 -14.06 -23.99 5.36
CA THR A 261 -15.44 -24.39 5.77
C THR A 261 -16.50 -23.32 5.44
N SER A 262 -16.11 -22.13 4.98
CA SER A 262 -17.03 -21.05 4.65
C SER A 262 -16.40 -20.06 3.67
N GLY A 263 -16.84 -20.07 2.42
CA GLY A 263 -16.35 -19.14 1.41
C GLY A 263 -16.74 -19.60 0.02
N ILE A 264 -17.35 -18.70 -0.74
CA ILE A 264 -17.67 -18.89 -2.16
C ILE A 264 -16.40 -19.29 -2.89
N ASP A 265 -16.43 -20.38 -3.66
CA ASP A 265 -15.28 -20.84 -4.43
C ASP A 265 -15.01 -19.87 -5.60
N ILE A 266 -13.95 -19.07 -5.46
CA ILE A 266 -13.54 -18.05 -6.44
C ILE A 266 -12.82 -18.73 -7.63
N SER A 267 -12.45 -20.00 -7.51
CA SER A 267 -11.57 -20.68 -8.47
C SER A 267 -12.19 -20.88 -9.86
N GLN A 268 -13.52 -20.97 -9.92
CA GLN A 268 -14.30 -21.18 -11.15
C GLN A 268 -14.69 -19.88 -11.87
N TYR A 269 -14.40 -18.71 -11.28
CA TYR A 269 -14.79 -17.43 -11.87
C TYR A 269 -13.86 -17.02 -13.01
N SER A 270 -14.39 -16.22 -13.95
CA SER A 270 -13.55 -15.55 -14.96
C SER A 270 -12.57 -14.58 -14.27
N LEU A 271 -11.38 -14.35 -14.85
CA LEU A 271 -10.36 -13.51 -14.24
C LEU A 271 -10.88 -12.12 -13.80
N PRO A 272 -11.69 -11.39 -14.59
CA PRO A 272 -12.24 -10.11 -14.14
C PRO A 272 -13.16 -10.25 -12.92
N LEU A 273 -13.96 -11.31 -12.86
CA LEU A 273 -14.86 -11.58 -11.74
C LEU A 273 -14.10 -12.05 -10.49
N GLN A 274 -12.99 -12.77 -10.65
CA GLN A 274 -12.08 -13.12 -9.55
C GLN A 274 -11.48 -11.87 -8.92
N VAL A 275 -10.95 -10.96 -9.74
CA VAL A 275 -10.38 -9.69 -9.27
C VAL A 275 -11.45 -8.82 -8.60
N PHE A 276 -12.64 -8.71 -9.20
CA PHE A 276 -13.76 -7.98 -8.58
C PHE A 276 -14.16 -8.57 -7.21
N THR A 277 -14.28 -9.90 -7.14
CA THR A 277 -14.63 -10.60 -5.90
C THR A 277 -13.55 -10.41 -4.83
N PHE A 278 -12.28 -10.55 -5.21
CA PHE A 278 -11.14 -10.31 -4.32
C PHE A 278 -11.14 -8.87 -3.78
N LEU A 279 -11.39 -7.88 -4.63
CA LEU A 279 -11.35 -6.48 -4.27
C LEU A 279 -12.56 -6.06 -3.41
N TYR A 280 -13.78 -6.37 -3.84
CA TYR A 280 -14.99 -5.71 -3.34
C TYR A 280 -15.95 -6.62 -2.56
N ARG A 281 -15.68 -7.93 -2.45
CA ARG A 281 -16.49 -8.83 -1.58
C ARG A 281 -15.75 -9.11 -0.26
N PRO A 282 -16.46 -9.43 0.85
CA PRO A 282 -17.92 -9.57 0.98
C PRO A 282 -18.67 -8.24 0.88
N LEU A 283 -19.84 -8.27 0.25
CA LEU A 283 -20.87 -7.24 0.44
C LEU A 283 -21.82 -7.69 1.57
N PHE A 284 -22.80 -6.87 1.94
CA PHE A 284 -23.72 -7.17 3.04
C PHE A 284 -24.42 -8.53 2.93
N PHE A 285 -24.69 -9.00 1.71
CA PHE A 285 -25.33 -10.29 1.45
C PHE A 285 -24.41 -11.49 1.66
N ASP A 286 -23.09 -11.27 1.66
CA ASP A 286 -22.06 -12.32 1.68
C ASP A 286 -21.29 -12.35 3.00
N ALA A 287 -21.69 -11.54 3.98
CA ALA A 287 -20.84 -11.18 5.11
C ALA A 287 -21.00 -12.18 6.27
N PRO A 288 -20.02 -13.06 6.56
CA PRO A 288 -20.11 -13.94 7.71
C PRO A 288 -19.81 -13.15 8.99
N GLY A 289 -20.81 -13.04 9.86
CA GLY A 289 -20.66 -12.46 11.21
C GLY A 289 -20.36 -10.96 11.25
N LEU A 290 -20.08 -10.47 12.47
CA LEU A 290 -19.92 -9.04 12.75
C LEU A 290 -18.73 -8.40 12.00
N LEU A 291 -17.60 -9.10 11.92
CA LEU A 291 -16.43 -8.64 11.16
C LEU A 291 -16.73 -8.54 9.67
N GLY A 292 -17.49 -9.49 9.11
CA GLY A 292 -17.92 -9.42 7.72
C GLY A 292 -18.74 -8.16 7.43
N ILE A 293 -19.66 -7.80 8.34
CA ILE A 293 -20.52 -6.61 8.18
C ILE A 293 -19.68 -5.33 8.17
N ILE A 294 -18.73 -5.18 9.10
CA ILE A 294 -17.83 -4.02 9.15
C ILE A 294 -17.05 -3.89 7.84
N VAL A 295 -16.49 -5.01 7.35
CA VAL A 295 -15.74 -5.03 6.09
C VAL A 295 -16.64 -4.78 4.88
N SER A 296 -17.92 -5.14 4.94
CA SER A 296 -18.89 -4.86 3.88
C SER A 296 -19.14 -3.35 3.72
N PHE A 297 -19.22 -2.59 4.82
CA PHE A 297 -19.29 -1.12 4.75
C PHE A 297 -18.07 -0.53 4.05
N GLU A 298 -16.86 -0.99 4.40
CA GLU A 298 -15.64 -0.54 3.72
C GLU A 298 -15.60 -0.91 2.24
N ASN A 299 -16.06 -2.11 1.90
CA ASN A 299 -16.09 -2.57 0.52
C ASN A 299 -17.05 -1.75 -0.33
N VAL A 300 -18.22 -1.41 0.20
CA VAL A 300 -19.16 -0.49 -0.46
C VAL A 300 -18.53 0.88 -0.65
N PHE A 301 -17.81 1.39 0.35
CA PHE A 301 -17.03 2.62 0.21
C PHE A 301 -15.98 2.51 -0.91
N TYR A 302 -15.20 1.42 -0.97
CA TYR A 302 -14.23 1.20 -2.05
C TYR A 302 -14.90 1.13 -3.42
N VAL A 303 -16.06 0.47 -3.55
CA VAL A 303 -16.82 0.43 -4.81
C VAL A 303 -17.22 1.85 -5.22
N MET A 304 -17.85 2.61 -4.33
CA MET A 304 -18.32 3.97 -4.62
C MET A 304 -17.19 4.90 -5.06
N VAL A 305 -16.05 4.86 -4.36
CA VAL A 305 -14.91 5.72 -4.67
C VAL A 305 -14.22 5.25 -5.96
N SER A 306 -14.16 3.94 -6.22
CA SER A 306 -13.60 3.38 -7.45
C SER A 306 -14.44 3.67 -8.70
N LEU A 307 -15.77 3.74 -8.56
CA LEU A 307 -16.67 4.19 -9.62
C LEU A 307 -16.40 5.63 -10.05
N THR A 308 -15.88 6.49 -9.16
CA THR A 308 -15.50 7.87 -9.55
C THR A 308 -14.30 7.91 -10.50
N LEU A 309 -13.43 6.90 -10.43
CA LEU A 309 -12.28 6.75 -11.32
C LEU A 309 -12.66 6.04 -12.62
N ILE A 310 -13.35 4.90 -12.54
CA ILE A 310 -13.64 4.06 -13.72
C ILE A 310 -14.89 4.56 -14.47
N GLY A 311 -15.84 5.18 -13.78
CA GLY A 311 -17.10 5.69 -14.36
C GLY A 311 -16.94 6.95 -15.22
N SER A 312 -15.72 7.50 -15.34
CA SER A 312 -15.45 8.66 -16.20
C SER A 312 -14.34 8.34 -17.21
N PHE A 313 -14.54 8.72 -18.48
CA PHE A 313 -13.50 8.62 -19.50
C PHE A 313 -12.22 9.38 -19.10
N ARG A 314 -12.36 10.46 -18.33
CA ARG A 314 -11.25 11.23 -17.76
C ARG A 314 -10.42 10.40 -16.79
N GLY A 315 -11.04 9.59 -15.93
CA GLY A 315 -10.34 8.74 -14.98
C GLY A 315 -9.61 7.59 -15.66
N ILE A 316 -10.23 6.91 -16.64
CA ILE A 316 -9.55 5.88 -17.44
C ILE A 316 -8.34 6.48 -18.18
N ARG A 317 -8.51 7.66 -18.78
CA ARG A 317 -7.40 8.39 -19.42
C ARG A 317 -6.31 8.77 -18.42
N PHE A 318 -6.67 9.12 -17.19
CA PHE A 318 -5.70 9.44 -16.12
C PHE A 318 -4.85 8.23 -15.72
N LEU A 319 -5.40 7.01 -15.73
CA LEU A 319 -4.61 5.80 -15.46
C LEU A 319 -3.46 5.63 -16.45
N VAL A 320 -3.69 5.99 -17.73
CA VAL A 320 -2.70 5.88 -18.81
C VAL A 320 -1.80 7.12 -18.93
N MET A 321 -2.30 8.32 -18.61
CA MET A 321 -1.58 9.59 -18.81
C MET A 321 -1.12 10.27 -17.52
N GLY A 322 -1.41 9.68 -16.36
CA GLY A 322 -1.10 10.24 -15.04
C GLY A 322 0.39 10.37 -14.77
N ASN A 323 0.72 10.99 -13.63
CA ASN A 323 2.11 11.09 -13.18
C ASN A 323 2.69 9.70 -12.87
N PHE A 324 4.02 9.57 -12.86
CA PHE A 324 4.72 8.30 -12.64
C PHE A 324 4.24 7.62 -11.36
N LEU A 325 4.08 8.36 -10.26
CA LEU A 325 3.60 7.80 -8.99
C LEU A 325 2.21 7.18 -9.09
N ALA A 326 1.28 7.86 -9.76
CA ALA A 326 -0.08 7.35 -9.97
C ALA A 326 -0.06 6.09 -10.85
N LYS A 327 0.79 6.07 -11.90
CA LYS A 327 0.98 4.89 -12.76
C LYS A 327 1.60 3.72 -11.99
N SER A 328 2.69 3.97 -11.27
CA SER A 328 3.39 2.96 -10.47
C SER A 328 2.46 2.37 -9.41
N ALA A 329 1.68 3.21 -8.72
CA ALA A 329 0.70 2.77 -7.73
C ALA A 329 -0.45 1.97 -8.38
N PHE A 330 -0.99 2.43 -9.51
CA PHE A 330 -2.07 1.74 -10.22
C PHE A 330 -1.62 0.38 -10.79
N LEU A 331 -0.48 0.34 -11.46
CA LEU A 331 0.08 -0.89 -12.02
C LEU A 331 0.42 -1.89 -10.90
N SER A 332 1.03 -1.41 -9.81
CA SER A 332 1.28 -2.25 -8.64
C SER A 332 -0.04 -2.77 -8.07
N PHE A 333 -1.04 -1.91 -7.91
CA PHE A 333 -2.36 -2.29 -7.42
C PHE A 333 -2.99 -3.39 -8.27
N ILE A 334 -3.10 -3.20 -9.59
CA ILE A 334 -3.82 -4.14 -10.46
C ILE A 334 -3.07 -5.47 -10.58
N THR A 335 -1.75 -5.44 -10.75
CA THR A 335 -0.96 -6.67 -10.93
C THR A 335 -0.85 -7.46 -9.62
N ILE A 336 -0.68 -6.81 -8.47
CA ILE A 336 -0.75 -7.50 -7.17
C ILE A 336 -2.16 -8.07 -6.96
N SER A 337 -3.21 -7.31 -7.29
CA SER A 337 -4.59 -7.80 -7.12
C SER A 337 -4.89 -9.01 -8.00
N ILE A 338 -4.39 -9.04 -9.23
CA ILE A 338 -4.51 -10.21 -10.12
C ILE A 338 -3.78 -11.41 -9.51
N ALA A 339 -2.51 -11.24 -9.12
CA ALA A 339 -1.72 -12.33 -8.54
C ALA A 339 -2.36 -12.88 -7.25
N LEU A 340 -2.81 -11.99 -6.35
CA LEU A 340 -3.44 -12.40 -5.10
C LEU A 340 -4.84 -12.99 -5.31
N ALA A 341 -5.62 -12.51 -6.27
CA ALA A 341 -6.92 -13.08 -6.60
C ALA A 341 -6.80 -14.52 -7.11
N GLN A 342 -5.73 -14.83 -7.85
CA GLN A 342 -5.46 -16.19 -8.33
C GLN A 342 -5.05 -17.17 -7.22
N ILE A 343 -4.39 -16.66 -6.17
CA ILE A 343 -3.88 -17.46 -5.05
C ILE A 343 -4.89 -17.54 -3.89
N SER A 344 -5.79 -16.56 -3.76
CA SER A 344 -6.76 -16.48 -2.65
C SER A 344 -7.93 -17.44 -2.87
N GLY A 345 -7.79 -18.70 -2.44
CA GLY A 345 -8.87 -19.69 -2.47
C GLY A 345 -9.99 -19.48 -1.44
N ASN A 346 -9.83 -18.55 -0.49
CA ASN A 346 -10.81 -18.28 0.58
C ASN A 346 -11.04 -16.76 0.74
N LEU A 347 -12.31 -16.36 0.91
CA LEU A 347 -12.72 -14.98 1.13
C LEU A 347 -12.08 -14.34 2.37
N GLY A 348 -11.85 -15.08 3.45
CA GLY A 348 -11.16 -14.58 4.65
C GLY A 348 -9.68 -14.28 4.40
N LEU A 349 -8.99 -15.13 3.62
CA LEU A 349 -7.62 -14.86 3.17
C LEU A 349 -7.58 -13.65 2.22
N ALA A 350 -8.54 -13.55 1.31
CA ALA A 350 -8.68 -12.42 0.40
C ALA A 350 -8.88 -11.10 1.17
N MET A 351 -9.75 -11.08 2.18
CA MET A 351 -10.00 -9.90 3.03
C MET A 351 -8.72 -9.42 3.75
N ARG A 352 -7.89 -10.34 4.24
CA ARG A 352 -6.60 -10.00 4.88
C ARG A 352 -5.61 -9.41 3.88
N GLN A 353 -5.49 -10.04 2.70
CA GLN A 353 -4.48 -9.70 1.70
C GLN A 353 -4.82 -8.44 0.91
N LYS A 354 -6.10 -8.21 0.58
CA LYS A 354 -6.53 -7.06 -0.23
C LYS A 354 -6.28 -5.72 0.46
N SER A 355 -6.40 -5.68 1.78
CA SER A 355 -6.26 -4.45 2.59
C SER A 355 -4.95 -3.70 2.28
N GLN A 356 -3.85 -4.45 2.16
CA GLN A 356 -2.51 -3.95 1.90
C GLN A 356 -2.37 -3.29 0.53
N VAL A 357 -3.20 -3.69 -0.44
CA VAL A 357 -3.14 -3.20 -1.81
C VAL A 357 -4.13 -2.04 -2.02
N MET A 358 -5.25 -2.03 -1.29
CA MET A 358 -6.28 -0.99 -1.42
C MET A 358 -5.77 0.43 -1.13
N ILE A 359 -4.77 0.58 -0.27
CA ILE A 359 -4.15 1.88 -0.04
C ILE A 359 -3.59 2.50 -1.33
N LEU A 360 -3.08 1.68 -2.25
CA LEU A 360 -2.56 2.14 -3.54
C LEU A 360 -3.68 2.60 -4.47
N LEU A 361 -4.81 1.90 -4.48
CA LEU A 361 -6.00 2.33 -5.20
C LEU A 361 -6.52 3.68 -4.66
N MET A 362 -6.58 3.83 -3.34
CA MET A 362 -7.00 5.08 -2.71
C MET A 362 -6.08 6.25 -3.06
N TYR A 363 -4.76 6.01 -3.13
CA TYR A 363 -3.82 7.00 -3.63
C TYR A 363 -4.14 7.41 -5.08
N VAL A 364 -4.35 6.45 -5.98
CA VAL A 364 -4.66 6.71 -7.38
C VAL A 364 -5.92 7.56 -7.53
N ILE A 365 -6.95 7.27 -6.73
CA ILE A 365 -8.22 8.01 -6.78
C ILE A 365 -8.04 9.44 -6.25
N LEU A 366 -7.32 9.63 -5.16
CA LEU A 366 -6.98 10.96 -4.66
C LEU A 366 -6.12 11.73 -5.66
N ALA A 367 -5.14 11.09 -6.29
CA ALA A 367 -4.28 11.69 -7.31
C ALA A 367 -5.07 12.11 -8.56
N PHE A 368 -6.07 11.31 -8.96
CA PHE A 368 -6.99 11.66 -10.04
C PHE A 368 -7.79 12.94 -9.69
N ARG A 369 -8.42 12.99 -8.51
CA ARG A 369 -9.17 14.17 -8.06
C ARG A 369 -8.29 15.41 -7.92
N ASP A 370 -7.04 15.22 -7.50
CA ASP A 370 -6.04 16.29 -7.39
C ASP A 370 -5.68 16.86 -8.76
N ASP A 371 -5.47 16.00 -9.76
CA ASP A 371 -5.21 16.42 -11.14
C ASP A 371 -6.40 17.18 -11.75
N GLU A 372 -7.62 16.75 -11.49
CA GLU A 372 -8.82 17.48 -11.92
C GLU A 372 -8.89 18.87 -11.28
N SER A 373 -8.67 18.95 -9.97
CA SER A 373 -8.68 20.22 -9.22
C SER A 373 -7.56 21.14 -9.68
N LEU A 374 -6.37 20.60 -9.96
CA LEU A 374 -5.23 21.34 -10.49
C LEU A 374 -5.53 21.94 -11.87
N LYS A 375 -6.22 21.18 -12.74
CA LYS A 375 -6.64 21.67 -14.07
C LYS A 375 -7.68 22.78 -13.97
N VAL A 376 -8.59 22.73 -13.00
CA VAL A 376 -9.56 23.81 -12.75
C VAL A 376 -8.84 25.05 -12.23
N TRP A 377 -8.01 24.90 -11.20
CA TRP A 377 -7.24 25.98 -10.61
C TRP A 377 -6.35 26.69 -11.66
N ARG A 378 -5.64 25.95 -12.52
CA ARG A 378 -4.82 26.55 -13.59
C ARG A 378 -5.66 27.39 -14.57
N ARG A 379 -6.86 26.90 -14.95
CA ARG A 379 -7.77 27.64 -15.83
C ARG A 379 -8.25 28.94 -15.18
N GLU A 380 -8.54 28.93 -13.89
CA GLU A 380 -8.93 30.13 -13.15
C GLU A 380 -7.80 31.15 -13.05
N GLN A 381 -6.56 30.71 -12.81
CA GLN A 381 -5.40 31.61 -12.77
C GLN A 381 -5.16 32.29 -14.12
N ILE A 382 -5.27 31.53 -15.21
CA ILE A 382 -5.16 32.09 -16.58
C ILE A 382 -6.27 33.11 -16.82
N ARG A 383 -7.53 32.81 -16.44
CA ARG A 383 -8.65 33.75 -16.58
C ARG A 383 -8.46 35.02 -15.75
N LYS A 384 -7.91 34.92 -14.53
CA LYS A 384 -7.57 36.07 -13.68
C LYS A 384 -6.46 36.92 -14.30
N LYS A 385 -5.43 36.30 -14.89
CA LYS A 385 -4.35 36.99 -15.59
C LYS A 385 -4.88 37.80 -16.78
N PHE A 386 -5.67 37.19 -17.66
CA PHE A 386 -6.28 37.89 -18.80
C PHE A 386 -7.20 39.04 -18.38
N LYS A 387 -7.98 38.88 -17.30
CA LYS A 387 -8.81 39.98 -16.76
C LYS A 387 -7.96 41.15 -16.26
N ARG A 388 -6.83 40.89 -15.60
CA ARG A 388 -5.90 41.93 -15.12
C ARG A 388 -5.24 42.67 -16.29
N GLU A 389 -4.79 41.94 -17.32
CA GLU A 389 -4.20 42.54 -18.53
C GLU A 389 -5.22 43.40 -19.30
N ALA A 390 -6.47 42.93 -19.43
CA ALA A 390 -7.54 43.71 -20.04
C ALA A 390 -7.91 44.97 -19.23
N GLN A 391 -7.87 44.90 -17.89
CA GLN A 391 -8.07 46.06 -17.03
C GLN A 391 -6.91 47.06 -17.13
N SER A 392 -5.65 46.60 -17.19
CA SER A 392 -4.51 47.50 -17.37
C SER A 392 -4.52 48.21 -18.74
N LEU A 393 -4.94 47.53 -19.81
CA LEU A 393 -5.10 48.14 -21.12
C LEU A 393 -6.21 49.20 -21.16
N ARG A 394 -7.29 49.02 -20.39
CA ARG A 394 -8.37 50.02 -20.26
C ARG A 394 -7.99 51.24 -19.43
N MET A 395 -6.97 51.14 -18.56
CA MET A 395 -6.50 52.23 -17.71
C MET A 395 -5.28 52.98 -18.27
N GLN A 396 -4.77 52.61 -19.45
CA GLN A 396 -3.76 53.41 -20.14
C GLN A 396 -4.41 54.71 -20.66
N PRO A 397 -3.91 55.90 -20.29
CA PRO A 397 -4.43 57.15 -20.83
C PRO A 397 -4.19 57.19 -22.33
N THR A 398 -5.24 57.44 -23.10
CA THR A 398 -5.13 57.75 -24.53
C THR A 398 -4.29 59.01 -24.67
N THR A 399 -3.04 58.89 -25.10
CA THR A 399 -2.23 60.05 -25.49
C THR A 399 -2.99 60.81 -26.59
N PRO A 400 -3.32 62.10 -26.40
CA PRO A 400 -3.99 62.86 -27.45
C PRO A 400 -3.09 62.93 -28.68
N LYS A 401 -3.65 62.63 -29.87
CA LYS A 401 -2.95 62.82 -31.14
C LYS A 401 -2.51 64.29 -31.24
N PRO A 402 -1.26 64.57 -31.67
CA PRO A 402 -0.85 65.95 -31.92
C PRO A 402 -1.75 66.54 -33.00
N SER A 403 -2.39 67.67 -32.68
CA SER A 403 -3.14 68.48 -33.63
C SER A 403 -2.16 69.05 -34.67
N VAL A 404 -2.50 68.83 -35.94
CA VAL A 404 -1.78 69.28 -37.16
C VAL A 404 -1.65 70.79 -37.20
#